data_AF-A0A1H4DJJ9-F1
#
_entry.id   AF-A0A1H4DJJ9-F1
#
_cell.length_a   1.000
_cell.length_b   1.000
_cell.length_c   1.000
_cell.angle_alpha   90.00
_cell.angle_beta   90.00
_cell.angle_gamma   90.00
#
_symmetry.space_group_name_H-M   'P 1'
#
loop_
_entity.id
_entity.type
_entity.pdbx_description
1 polymer ?
#
loop_
_entity_poly.entity_id
_entity_poly.type
_entity_poly.pdbx_seq_one_letter_code
_entity_poly.pdbx_strand_id
1 'polypeptide(L)'
;MIAYTETIRRYAADNRYVGQLDNPDGIGEVGLDKGEVGRQLAVRFTLNMDHALVKEVRFQVFGCGFTVAACAAAAGLAKGGRLVDLQGLSAKTIAQQLGGLPEQRSYCAELACQALQAALTSVSKGSQLIRSQLTETSGGGSHGPRVTVDDAVYKALLATSSPASISAVDRKLFACLLAVTSAEPYPVDVSLGLAPEIVDKIIATCFPGFDGSWGQNKLIDHQHPRLEINSDVLSLLLSHVEASGCREMAGWLAHIIAARAAQPGHLWIAMGLFERPQLTAAIRRHLPTLAQANNQGMRWKRYLFKQVCEANGGLLCKSPNCQDCSEYELCFAPQES
;
A
#
# COMPACT_ATOMS: atom_id res chain seq x y z
N MET A 1 -7.55 12.06 13.81
CA MET A 1 -8.29 11.46 12.68
C MET A 1 -7.62 11.96 11.41
N ILE A 2 -6.87 11.12 10.69
CA ILE A 2 -6.24 11.49 9.41
C ILE A 2 -7.30 11.30 8.31
N ALA A 3 -8.39 12.07 8.40
CA ALA A 3 -9.46 11.93 7.44
C ALA A 3 -9.03 12.47 6.08
N TYR A 4 -9.44 11.79 5.01
CA TYR A 4 -9.59 12.43 3.71
C TYR A 4 -10.51 13.64 3.89
N THR A 5 -9.94 14.84 3.83
CA THR A 5 -10.73 16.06 3.75
C THR A 5 -11.55 16.04 2.46
N GLU A 6 -12.65 16.78 2.42
CA GLU A 6 -13.46 16.88 1.22
C GLU A 6 -12.64 17.33 0.01
N THR A 7 -11.67 18.22 0.23
CA THR A 7 -10.71 18.65 -0.80
C THR A 7 -9.89 17.48 -1.33
N ILE A 8 -9.33 16.63 -0.46
CA ILE A 8 -8.53 15.48 -0.87
C ILE A 8 -9.40 14.46 -1.61
N ARG A 9 -10.63 14.18 -1.15
CA ARG A 9 -11.56 13.29 -1.86
C ARG A 9 -11.86 13.78 -3.26
N ARG A 10 -12.17 15.07 -3.39
CA ARG A 10 -12.45 15.71 -4.68
C ARG A 10 -11.27 15.59 -5.64
N TYR A 11 -10.05 15.88 -5.18
CA TYR A 11 -8.85 15.73 -6.01
C TYR A 11 -8.54 14.27 -6.35
N ALA A 12 -8.76 13.34 -5.42
CA ALA A 12 -8.55 11.90 -5.66
C ALA A 12 -9.54 11.33 -6.70
N ALA A 13 -10.76 11.87 -6.76
CA ALA A 13 -11.78 11.50 -7.75
C ALA A 13 -11.65 12.25 -9.09
N ASP A 14 -10.75 13.23 -9.18
CA ASP A 14 -10.58 14.08 -10.36
C ASP A 14 -9.70 13.39 -11.42
N ASN A 15 -10.36 12.81 -12.41
CA ASN A 15 -9.70 12.04 -13.47
C ASN A 15 -9.23 12.88 -14.66
N ARG A 16 -9.39 14.21 -14.64
CA ARG A 16 -9.09 15.09 -15.81
C ARG A 16 -7.67 14.96 -16.35
N TYR A 17 -6.71 14.68 -15.47
CA TYR A 17 -5.29 14.60 -15.83
C TYR A 17 -4.74 13.17 -15.79
N VAL A 18 -5.57 12.15 -15.58
CA VAL A 18 -5.11 10.76 -15.49
C VAL A 18 -4.93 10.21 -16.92
N GLY A 19 -3.78 9.61 -17.22
CA GLY A 19 -3.55 8.92 -18.50
C GLY A 19 -2.13 9.05 -19.01
N GLN A 20 -1.98 8.82 -20.31
CA GLN A 20 -0.74 8.99 -21.04
C GLN A 20 -0.95 10.00 -22.17
N LEU A 21 0.15 10.58 -22.63
CA LEU A 21 0.21 11.35 -23.87
C LEU A 21 1.05 10.57 -24.87
N ASP A 22 0.65 10.59 -26.13
CA ASP A 22 1.45 10.05 -27.22
C ASP A 22 2.59 11.03 -27.53
N ASN A 23 3.81 10.51 -27.65
CA ASN A 23 5.03 11.27 -27.98
C ASN A 23 5.20 12.56 -27.15
N PRO A 24 5.27 12.47 -25.82
CA PRO A 24 5.35 13.65 -24.97
C PRO A 24 6.68 14.39 -25.08
N ASP A 25 6.63 15.71 -24.99
CA ASP A 25 7.80 16.59 -24.93
C ASP A 25 8.59 16.44 -23.63
N GLY A 26 7.96 15.96 -22.56
CA GLY A 26 8.61 15.71 -21.28
C GLY A 26 8.06 14.48 -20.59
N ILE A 27 8.95 13.64 -20.06
CA ILE A 27 8.62 12.44 -19.29
C ILE A 27 9.45 12.39 -18.01
N GLY A 28 8.75 12.35 -16.87
CA GLY A 28 9.35 12.21 -15.55
C GLY A 28 8.78 11.03 -14.81
N GLU A 29 9.65 10.20 -14.23
CA GLU A 29 9.27 9.03 -13.44
C GLU A 29 9.95 9.05 -12.08
N VAL A 30 9.19 8.65 -11.07
CA VAL A 30 9.71 8.31 -9.75
C VAL A 30 9.38 6.85 -9.46
N GLY A 31 10.40 6.08 -9.10
CA GLY A 31 10.28 4.72 -8.58
C GLY A 31 10.32 4.70 -7.05
N LEU A 32 9.86 3.59 -6.45
CA LEU A 32 9.99 3.39 -5.00
C LEU A 32 11.44 3.05 -4.61
N ASP A 33 12.19 2.36 -5.48
CA ASP A 33 13.57 1.92 -5.22
C ASP A 33 14.53 2.04 -6.41
N LYS A 34 15.84 2.03 -6.12
CA LYS A 34 16.95 2.13 -7.10
C LYS A 34 16.86 1.13 -8.26
N GLY A 35 16.47 -0.12 -7.97
CA GLY A 35 16.32 -1.20 -8.95
C GLY A 35 14.95 -1.27 -9.61
N GLU A 36 13.99 -0.48 -9.14
CA GLU A 36 12.59 -0.52 -9.56
C GLU A 36 12.23 0.59 -10.55
N VAL A 37 13.14 1.53 -10.76
CA VAL A 37 12.99 2.62 -11.72
C VAL A 37 12.75 2.04 -13.13
N GLY A 38 11.53 2.20 -13.65
CA GLY A 38 11.10 1.65 -14.94
C GLY A 38 10.51 0.23 -14.90
N ARG A 39 10.54 -0.44 -13.74
CA ARG A 39 9.88 -1.74 -13.48
C ARG A 39 8.66 -1.62 -12.57
N GLN A 40 8.70 -0.75 -11.56
CA GLN A 40 7.62 -0.45 -10.63
C GLN A 40 7.44 1.06 -10.53
N LEU A 41 6.46 1.59 -11.28
CA LEU A 41 6.19 3.02 -11.37
C LEU A 41 5.44 3.51 -10.13
N ALA A 42 5.97 4.49 -9.39
CA ALA A 42 5.21 5.15 -8.33
C ALA A 42 4.39 6.31 -8.90
N VAL A 43 5.02 7.22 -9.64
CA VAL A 43 4.38 8.34 -10.33
C VAL A 43 5.10 8.61 -11.64
N ARG A 44 4.35 8.75 -12.74
CA ARG A 44 4.82 9.30 -14.01
C ARG A 44 4.07 10.58 -14.34
N PHE A 45 4.78 11.60 -14.79
CA PHE A 45 4.20 12.74 -15.49
C PHE A 45 4.65 12.75 -16.95
N THR A 46 3.72 13.09 -17.84
CA THR A 46 3.95 13.33 -19.27
C THR A 46 3.41 14.70 -19.63
N LEU A 47 4.18 15.47 -20.39
CA LEU A 47 3.88 16.85 -20.74
C LEU A 47 3.97 17.06 -22.26
N ASN A 48 3.02 17.82 -22.81
CA ASN A 48 3.15 18.45 -24.12
C ASN A 48 3.25 19.95 -23.94
N MET A 49 4.19 20.54 -24.65
CA MET A 49 4.51 21.95 -24.60
C MET A 49 3.89 22.69 -25.79
N ASP A 50 3.50 23.93 -25.56
CA ASP A 50 3.26 24.91 -26.60
C ASP A 50 4.19 26.07 -26.33
N HIS A 51 5.30 26.11 -27.08
CA HIS A 51 6.45 26.94 -26.78
C HIS A 51 6.93 26.74 -25.32
N ALA A 52 6.80 27.77 -24.49
CA ALA A 52 7.22 27.74 -23.10
C ALA A 52 6.10 27.29 -22.13
N LEU A 53 4.89 27.04 -22.61
CA LEU A 53 3.72 26.73 -21.78
C LEU A 53 3.42 25.24 -21.77
N VAL A 54 3.03 24.69 -20.62
CA VAL A 54 2.53 23.32 -20.52
C VAL A 54 1.12 23.28 -21.11
N LYS A 55 1.02 22.97 -22.40
CA LYS A 55 -0.25 22.82 -23.10
C LYS A 55 -1.02 21.63 -22.57
N GLU A 56 -0.36 20.52 -22.27
CA GLU A 56 -1.01 19.34 -21.75
C GLU A 56 -0.16 18.63 -20.71
N VAL A 57 -0.83 18.06 -19.70
CA VAL A 57 -0.20 17.27 -18.65
C VAL A 57 -1.07 16.06 -18.39
N ARG A 58 -0.43 14.89 -18.29
CA ARG A 58 -1.05 13.66 -17.81
C ARG A 58 -0.16 12.98 -16.79
N PHE A 59 -0.79 12.32 -15.82
CA PHE A 59 -0.09 11.50 -14.85
C PHE A 59 -0.61 10.07 -14.82
N GLN A 60 0.29 9.18 -14.40
CA GLN A 60 0.01 7.83 -13.98
C GLN A 60 0.56 7.65 -12.58
N VAL A 61 -0.18 7.01 -11.69
CA VAL A 61 0.21 6.87 -10.29
C VAL A 61 -0.17 5.49 -9.77
N PHE A 62 0.74 4.89 -9.02
CA PHE A 62 0.50 3.69 -8.26
C PHE A 62 0.69 4.04 -6.77
N GLY A 63 -0.36 4.57 -6.16
CA GLY A 63 -0.31 5.08 -4.79
C GLY A 63 -1.68 5.14 -4.14
N CYS A 64 -1.70 5.46 -2.85
CA CYS A 64 -2.95 5.68 -2.11
C CYS A 64 -3.68 6.93 -2.62
N GLY A 65 -4.96 7.13 -2.26
CA GLY A 65 -5.72 8.29 -2.76
C GLY A 65 -5.11 9.64 -2.38
N PHE A 66 -4.26 9.75 -1.35
CA PHE A 66 -3.48 10.97 -1.07
C PHE A 66 -2.45 11.25 -2.18
N THR A 67 -1.80 10.19 -2.70
CA THR A 67 -0.87 10.28 -3.83
C THR A 67 -1.60 10.63 -5.12
N VAL A 68 -2.78 10.05 -5.34
CA VAL A 68 -3.65 10.42 -6.49
C VAL A 68 -4.05 11.89 -6.40
N ALA A 69 -4.53 12.34 -5.24
CA ALA A 69 -4.91 13.73 -5.01
C ALA A 69 -3.72 14.69 -5.22
N ALA A 70 -2.54 14.35 -4.70
CA ALA A 70 -1.33 15.15 -4.90
C ALA A 70 -0.92 15.25 -6.38
N CYS A 71 -1.02 14.14 -7.14
CA CYS A 71 -0.73 14.16 -8.58
C CYS A 71 -1.75 15.02 -9.35
N ALA A 72 -3.04 14.91 -9.01
CA ALA A 72 -4.09 15.73 -9.62
C ALA A 72 -3.90 17.22 -9.31
N ALA A 73 -3.54 17.57 -8.07
CA ALA A 73 -3.22 18.94 -7.67
C ALA A 73 -1.97 19.47 -8.41
N ALA A 74 -0.89 18.68 -8.47
CA ALA A 74 0.32 19.04 -9.20
C ALA A 74 0.06 19.24 -10.70
N ALA A 75 -0.73 18.37 -11.34
CA ALA A 75 -1.14 18.52 -12.73
C ALA A 75 -1.96 19.80 -12.96
N GLY A 76 -2.90 20.09 -12.07
CA GLY A 76 -3.70 21.32 -12.12
C GLY A 76 -2.85 22.59 -12.01
N LEU A 77 -1.83 22.59 -11.15
CA LEU A 77 -0.89 23.70 -11.00
C LEU A 77 0.04 23.83 -12.23
N ALA A 78 0.39 22.72 -12.88
CA ALA A 78 1.27 22.72 -14.04
C ALA A 78 0.59 23.18 -15.33
N LYS A 79 -0.67 22.79 -15.55
CA LYS A 79 -1.42 23.08 -16.79
C LYS A 79 -1.46 24.58 -17.06
N GLY A 80 -0.95 24.99 -18.23
CA GLY A 80 -0.90 26.39 -18.66
C GLY A 80 0.20 27.22 -18.00
N GLY A 81 1.01 26.64 -17.10
CA GLY A 81 2.16 27.31 -16.50
C GLY A 81 3.33 27.39 -17.47
N ARG A 82 4.17 28.43 -17.32
CA ARG A 82 5.43 28.54 -18.07
C ARG A 82 6.49 27.63 -17.43
N LEU A 83 7.31 27.00 -18.26
CA LEU A 83 8.37 26.08 -17.83
C LEU A 83 9.26 26.67 -16.72
N VAL A 84 9.66 27.94 -16.85
CA VAL A 84 10.52 28.64 -15.88
C VAL A 84 9.83 28.83 -14.52
N ASP A 85 8.54 29.17 -14.51
CA ASP A 85 7.79 29.40 -13.26
C ASP A 85 7.57 28.06 -12.52
N LEU A 86 7.35 26.99 -13.28
CA LEU A 86 7.08 25.67 -12.73
C LEU A 86 8.30 24.98 -12.13
N GLN A 87 9.53 25.41 -12.46
CA GLN A 87 10.74 24.90 -11.80
C GLN A 87 10.76 25.20 -10.29
N GLY A 88 10.09 26.27 -9.85
CA GLY A 88 9.96 26.63 -8.43
C GLY A 88 8.81 25.92 -7.69
N LEU A 89 8.01 25.11 -8.38
CA LEU A 89 6.88 24.40 -7.77
C LEU A 89 7.39 23.37 -6.75
N SER A 90 6.81 23.38 -5.55
CA SER A 90 7.27 22.59 -4.41
C SER A 90 6.19 21.64 -3.88
N ALA A 91 6.62 20.59 -3.17
CA ALA A 91 5.72 19.69 -2.44
C ALA A 91 4.83 20.44 -1.44
N LYS A 92 5.36 21.50 -0.81
CA LYS A 92 4.59 22.37 0.11
C LYS A 92 3.45 23.08 -0.62
N THR A 93 3.70 23.60 -1.82
CA THR A 93 2.68 24.24 -2.66
C THR A 93 1.57 23.25 -3.05
N ILE A 94 1.95 22.01 -3.43
CA ILE A 94 0.99 20.95 -3.75
C ILE A 94 0.15 20.60 -2.51
N ALA A 95 0.79 20.44 -1.35
CA ALA A 95 0.08 20.15 -0.10
C ALA A 95 -0.88 21.29 0.29
N GLN A 96 -0.47 22.55 0.12
CA GLN A 96 -1.34 23.71 0.33
C GLN A 96 -2.55 23.70 -0.59
N GLN A 97 -2.38 23.31 -1.86
CA GLN A 97 -3.48 23.18 -2.83
C GLN A 97 -4.52 22.14 -2.39
N LEU A 98 -4.11 21.13 -1.62
CA LEU A 98 -4.99 20.12 -1.03
C LEU A 98 -5.65 20.58 0.28
N GLY A 99 -5.35 21.78 0.76
CA GLY A 99 -5.77 22.26 2.10
C GLY A 99 -4.89 21.72 3.22
N GLY A 100 -3.69 21.25 2.90
CA GLY A 100 -2.78 20.55 3.80
C GLY A 100 -2.81 19.04 3.58
N LEU A 101 -1.72 18.39 3.97
CA LEU A 101 -1.64 16.94 4.09
C LEU A 101 -1.27 16.57 5.53
N PRO A 102 -1.77 15.45 6.05
CA PRO A 102 -1.26 14.85 7.27
C PRO A 102 0.25 14.63 7.16
N GLU A 103 0.98 14.80 8.26
CA GLU A 103 2.45 14.73 8.30
C GLU A 103 2.99 13.41 7.73
N GLN A 104 2.33 12.29 8.01
CA GLN A 104 2.74 10.96 7.54
C GLN A 104 2.37 10.69 6.08
N ARG A 105 1.63 11.63 5.45
CA ARG A 105 1.30 11.61 4.02
C ARG A 105 1.98 12.75 3.26
N SER A 106 2.84 13.52 3.90
CA SER A 106 3.64 14.59 3.26
C SER A 106 4.43 14.08 2.05
N TYR A 107 5.00 12.87 2.16
CA TYR A 107 5.72 12.20 1.08
C TYR A 107 4.90 12.01 -0.21
N CYS A 108 3.56 12.02 -0.14
CA CYS A 108 2.70 11.93 -1.33
C CYS A 108 2.84 13.18 -2.22
N ALA A 109 2.98 14.36 -1.61
CA ALA A 109 3.24 15.58 -2.35
C ALA A 109 4.68 15.63 -2.88
N GLU A 110 5.63 15.05 -2.16
CA GLU A 110 7.02 14.95 -2.61
C GLU A 110 7.15 14.06 -3.84
N LEU A 111 6.53 12.88 -3.83
CA LEU A 111 6.45 11.97 -4.98
C LEU A 111 5.92 12.68 -6.23
N ALA A 112 4.76 13.35 -6.09
CA ALA A 112 4.14 14.08 -7.19
C ALA A 112 5.03 15.23 -7.70
N CYS A 113 5.63 15.99 -6.77
CA CYS A 113 6.51 17.10 -7.09
C CYS A 113 7.75 16.64 -7.86
N GLN A 114 8.42 15.59 -7.38
CA GLN A 114 9.64 15.07 -8.01
C GLN A 114 9.36 14.53 -9.41
N ALA A 115 8.27 13.78 -9.60
CA ALA A 115 7.90 13.26 -10.90
C ALA A 115 7.56 14.38 -11.89
N LEU A 116 6.85 15.42 -11.45
CA LEU A 116 6.56 16.58 -12.28
C LEU A 116 7.83 17.38 -12.62
N GLN A 117 8.72 17.62 -11.66
CA GLN A 117 10.00 18.30 -11.89
C GLN A 117 10.91 17.51 -12.84
N ALA A 118 10.93 16.18 -12.73
CA ALA A 118 11.63 15.32 -13.67
C ALA A 118 11.05 15.47 -15.09
N ALA A 119 9.72 15.55 -15.24
CA ALA A 119 9.08 15.76 -16.53
C ALA A 119 9.40 17.14 -17.12
N LEU A 120 9.39 18.20 -16.30
CA LEU A 120 9.78 19.55 -16.73
C LEU A 120 11.26 19.61 -17.14
N THR A 121 12.14 18.93 -16.40
CA THR A 121 13.57 18.83 -16.75
C THR A 121 13.76 18.04 -18.04
N SER A 122 12.94 17.01 -18.28
CA SER A 122 12.95 16.21 -19.50
C SER A 122 12.67 17.04 -20.74
N VAL A 123 11.72 17.99 -20.66
CA VAL A 123 11.46 18.98 -21.73
C VAL A 123 12.75 19.73 -22.10
N SER A 124 13.50 20.22 -21.12
CA SER A 124 14.75 20.95 -21.36
C SER A 124 15.88 20.09 -21.92
N LYS A 125 15.79 18.76 -21.81
CA LYS A 125 16.80 17.80 -22.28
C LYS A 125 16.39 17.06 -23.56
N GLY A 126 15.37 17.54 -24.27
CA GLY A 126 14.92 16.95 -25.54
C GLY A 126 14.13 15.66 -25.35
N SER A 127 13.15 15.67 -24.45
CA SER A 127 12.17 14.58 -24.25
C SER A 127 12.78 13.26 -23.75
N GLN A 128 13.99 13.30 -23.19
CA GLN A 128 14.59 12.12 -22.57
C GLN A 128 13.89 11.79 -21.25
N LEU A 129 13.52 10.54 -21.05
CA LEU A 129 12.93 10.08 -19.80
C LEU A 129 13.90 10.34 -18.62
N ILE A 130 13.47 11.16 -17.67
CA ILE A 130 14.20 11.41 -16.43
C ILE A 130 13.59 10.59 -15.32
N ARG A 131 14.47 9.87 -14.63
CA ARG A 131 14.12 9.01 -13.52
C ARG A 131 14.77 9.52 -12.24
N SER A 132 13.96 9.76 -11.22
CA SER A 132 14.45 10.09 -9.89
C SER A 132 13.98 9.07 -8.87
N GLN A 133 14.67 9.05 -7.73
CA GLN A 133 14.33 8.25 -6.57
C GLN A 133 13.95 9.21 -5.46
N LEU A 134 12.96 8.84 -4.65
CA LEU A 134 12.95 9.41 -3.30
C LEU A 134 14.15 8.82 -2.58
N THR A 135 15.15 9.65 -2.28
CA THR A 135 16.06 9.32 -1.18
C THR A 135 15.23 9.27 0.08
N GLU A 136 14.99 8.06 0.57
CA GLU A 136 14.38 7.79 1.87
C GLU A 136 15.08 8.64 2.93
N THR A 137 14.40 9.64 3.44
CA THR A 137 14.75 10.15 4.76
C THR A 137 14.14 9.16 5.76
N SER A 138 14.97 8.19 6.16
CA SER A 138 14.80 7.35 7.35
C SER A 138 13.60 6.38 7.33
N GLY A 139 13.70 5.27 6.58
CA GLY A 139 12.68 4.21 6.70
C GLY A 139 12.83 2.97 5.82
N GLY A 140 14.04 2.58 5.42
CA GLY A 140 14.28 1.43 4.54
C GLY A 140 13.71 0.11 5.08
N GLY A 141 12.71 -0.42 4.38
CA GLY A 141 12.14 -1.73 4.64
C GLY A 141 12.74 -2.79 3.71
N SER A 142 13.54 -3.69 4.28
CA SER A 142 13.98 -4.94 3.65
C SER A 142 12.87 -5.62 2.83
N HIS A 143 13.21 -6.10 1.62
CA HIS A 143 12.33 -6.91 0.78
C HIS A 143 12.20 -8.38 1.25
N GLY A 144 12.84 -8.72 2.38
CA GLY A 144 12.78 -10.04 3.00
C GLY A 144 11.74 -10.17 4.12
N PRO A 145 11.56 -11.37 4.66
CA PRO A 145 10.63 -11.60 5.75
C PRO A 145 11.01 -10.83 7.02
N ARG A 146 10.03 -10.16 7.64
CA ARG A 146 10.23 -9.37 8.87
C ARG A 146 10.32 -10.22 10.14
N VAL A 147 9.87 -11.47 10.06
CA VAL A 147 9.94 -12.47 11.13
C VAL A 147 10.69 -13.66 10.54
N THR A 148 11.56 -14.28 11.34
CA THR A 148 12.27 -15.50 10.95
C THR A 148 12.01 -16.59 11.99
N VAL A 149 12.49 -17.81 11.71
CA VAL A 149 12.44 -18.93 12.68
C VAL A 149 13.18 -18.62 14.00
N ASP A 150 14.08 -17.64 13.99
CA ASP A 150 14.88 -17.23 15.15
C ASP A 150 14.26 -16.10 15.96
N ASP A 151 13.13 -15.53 15.52
CA ASP A 151 12.42 -14.49 16.25
C ASP A 151 11.98 -14.99 17.65
N ALA A 152 12.28 -14.20 18.68
CA ALA A 152 12.09 -14.61 20.07
C ALA A 152 10.60 -14.80 20.42
N VAL A 153 9.73 -13.91 19.95
CA VAL A 153 8.29 -13.97 20.20
C VAL A 153 7.67 -15.11 19.39
N TYR A 154 8.06 -15.27 18.12
CA TYR A 154 7.63 -16.38 17.29
C TYR A 154 7.97 -17.74 17.94
N LYS A 155 9.20 -17.92 18.42
CA LYS A 155 9.62 -19.13 19.14
C LYS A 155 8.84 -19.35 20.43
N ALA A 156 8.68 -18.30 21.24
CA ALA A 156 7.94 -18.38 22.50
C ALA A 156 6.48 -18.80 22.27
N LEU A 157 5.81 -18.22 21.28
CA LEU A 157 4.44 -18.59 20.90
C LEU A 157 4.36 -20.06 20.48
N LEU A 158 5.26 -20.53 19.61
CA LEU A 158 5.24 -21.91 19.14
C LEU A 158 5.68 -22.94 20.19
N ALA A 159 6.43 -22.53 21.22
CA ALA A 159 6.82 -23.37 22.34
C ALA A 159 5.68 -23.68 23.32
N THR A 160 4.55 -22.95 23.25
CA THR A 160 3.37 -23.25 24.08
C THR A 160 2.75 -24.62 23.72
N SER A 161 1.86 -25.14 24.57
CA SER A 161 1.15 -26.39 24.27
C SER A 161 0.33 -26.26 22.99
N SER A 162 0.38 -27.26 22.11
CA SER A 162 -0.39 -27.25 20.85
C SER A 162 -1.82 -27.74 21.09
N PRO A 163 -2.86 -26.88 20.96
CA PRO A 163 -4.25 -27.32 21.11
C PRO A 163 -4.66 -28.24 19.96
N ALA A 164 -5.45 -29.28 20.23
CA ALA A 164 -5.99 -30.16 19.19
C ALA A 164 -7.03 -29.47 18.28
N SER A 165 -7.63 -28.38 18.76
CA SER A 165 -8.65 -27.60 18.05
C SER A 165 -8.09 -26.71 16.95
N ILE A 166 -6.77 -26.49 16.88
CA ILE A 166 -6.13 -25.62 15.89
C ILE A 166 -5.07 -26.36 15.08
N SER A 167 -5.04 -26.12 13.77
CA SER A 167 -4.03 -26.72 12.90
C SER A 167 -2.66 -26.09 13.13
N ALA A 168 -1.59 -26.87 12.94
CA ALA A 168 -0.22 -26.36 13.02
C ALA A 168 0.06 -25.23 12.02
N VAL A 169 -0.62 -25.23 10.87
CA VAL A 169 -0.51 -24.17 9.85
C VAL A 169 -1.10 -22.87 10.36
N ASP A 170 -2.29 -22.91 10.94
CA ASP A 170 -2.96 -21.72 11.48
C ASP A 170 -2.21 -21.17 12.71
N ARG A 171 -1.68 -22.07 13.54
CA ARG A 171 -0.87 -21.71 14.69
C ARG A 171 0.41 -20.96 14.26
N LYS A 172 1.07 -21.39 13.18
CA LYS A 172 2.20 -20.65 12.58
C LYS A 172 1.77 -19.30 12.00
N LEU A 173 0.64 -19.25 11.30
CA LEU A 173 0.09 -18.01 10.73
C LEU A 173 -0.11 -16.95 11.83
N PHE A 174 -0.83 -17.27 12.91
CA PHE A 174 -1.06 -16.31 13.99
C PHE A 174 0.21 -15.99 14.77
N ALA A 175 1.19 -16.90 14.83
CA ALA A 175 2.48 -16.63 15.46
C ALA A 175 3.28 -15.58 14.66
N CYS A 176 3.31 -15.67 13.33
CA CYS A 176 3.90 -14.66 12.46
C CYS A 176 3.24 -13.28 12.65
N LEU A 177 1.90 -13.24 12.69
CA LEU A 177 1.12 -12.01 12.84
C LEU A 177 1.38 -11.33 14.19
N LEU A 178 1.43 -12.09 15.28
CA LEU A 178 1.74 -11.56 16.62
C LEU A 178 3.21 -11.15 16.73
N ALA A 179 4.15 -11.94 16.21
CA ALA A 179 5.58 -11.64 16.25
C ALA A 179 5.90 -10.33 15.49
N VAL A 180 5.43 -10.19 14.25
CA VAL A 180 5.72 -8.99 13.44
C VAL A 180 5.16 -7.72 14.06
N THR A 181 4.01 -7.80 14.73
CA THR A 181 3.35 -6.65 15.35
C THR A 181 3.93 -6.34 16.73
N SER A 182 4.41 -7.33 17.48
CA SER A 182 5.15 -7.10 18.74
C SER A 182 6.44 -6.29 18.53
N ALA A 183 7.04 -6.38 17.34
CA ALA A 183 8.21 -5.62 16.95
C ALA A 183 7.90 -4.18 16.49
N GLU A 184 6.63 -3.75 16.44
CA GLU A 184 6.21 -2.40 16.02
C GLU A 184 6.13 -1.44 17.21
N PRO A 185 6.11 -0.11 17.02
CA PRO A 185 6.05 0.86 18.13
C PRO A 185 4.65 1.01 18.75
N TYR A 186 3.66 0.21 18.33
CA TYR A 186 2.28 0.26 18.81
C TYR A 186 1.90 -1.02 19.54
N PRO A 187 0.88 -0.98 20.41
CA PRO A 187 0.27 -2.19 20.97
C PRO A 187 -0.14 -3.19 19.89
N VAL A 188 0.00 -4.48 20.18
CA VAL A 188 -0.26 -5.59 19.25
C VAL A 188 -1.68 -5.55 18.68
N ASP A 189 -2.67 -5.28 19.52
CA ASP A 189 -4.08 -5.12 19.14
C ASP A 189 -4.28 -3.99 18.11
N VAL A 190 -3.67 -2.83 18.35
CA VAL A 190 -3.71 -1.68 17.43
C VAL A 190 -3.04 -2.03 16.10
N SER A 191 -1.86 -2.66 16.13
CA SER A 191 -1.11 -3.05 14.93
C SER A 191 -1.79 -4.15 14.10
N LEU A 192 -2.61 -4.99 14.75
CA LEU A 192 -3.43 -6.02 14.11
C LEU A 192 -4.80 -5.47 13.65
N GLY A 193 -5.20 -4.28 14.08
CA GLY A 193 -6.54 -3.75 13.81
C GLY A 193 -7.64 -4.54 14.50
N LEU A 194 -7.37 -5.06 15.69
CA LEU A 194 -8.28 -5.87 16.49
C LEU A 194 -8.58 -5.18 17.82
N ALA A 195 -9.71 -5.54 18.43
CA ALA A 195 -9.96 -5.18 19.83
C ALA A 195 -9.06 -6.04 20.75
N PRO A 196 -8.62 -5.51 21.91
CA PRO A 196 -7.75 -6.23 22.85
C PRO A 196 -8.30 -7.62 23.23
N GLU A 197 -9.62 -7.72 23.45
CA GLU A 197 -10.27 -8.97 23.86
C GLU A 197 -10.20 -10.04 22.77
N ILE A 198 -10.11 -9.63 21.50
CA ILE A 198 -9.93 -10.55 20.37
C ILE A 198 -8.49 -11.05 20.32
N VAL A 199 -7.51 -10.21 20.65
CA VAL A 199 -6.11 -10.65 20.76
C VAL A 199 -5.97 -11.66 21.89
N ASP A 200 -6.56 -11.39 23.06
CA ASP A 200 -6.59 -12.34 24.17
C ASP A 200 -7.23 -13.67 23.77
N LYS A 201 -8.32 -13.62 22.99
CA LYS A 201 -8.98 -14.82 22.47
C LYS A 201 -8.11 -15.59 21.48
N ILE A 202 -7.37 -14.91 20.60
CA ILE A 202 -6.38 -15.53 19.70
C ILE A 202 -5.31 -16.23 20.54
N ILE A 203 -4.77 -15.58 21.57
CA ILE A 203 -3.74 -16.16 22.44
C ILE A 203 -4.27 -17.40 23.16
N ALA A 204 -5.44 -17.29 23.79
CA ALA A 204 -6.06 -18.41 24.50
C ALA A 204 -6.35 -19.62 23.58
N THR A 205 -6.73 -19.34 22.32
CA THR A 205 -7.13 -20.35 21.34
C THR A 205 -5.92 -20.99 20.65
N CYS A 206 -4.90 -20.21 20.31
CA CYS A 206 -3.77 -20.64 19.48
C CYS A 206 -2.51 -20.98 20.30
N PHE A 207 -2.33 -20.31 21.45
CA PHE A 207 -1.09 -20.32 22.24
C PHE A 207 -1.37 -20.41 23.75
N PRO A 208 -2.07 -21.46 24.21
CA PRO A 208 -2.43 -21.59 25.62
C PRO A 208 -1.17 -21.62 26.50
N GLY A 209 -1.16 -20.76 27.53
CA GLY A 209 -0.02 -20.61 28.43
C GLY A 209 1.03 -19.61 27.96
N PHE A 210 0.83 -18.89 26.85
CA PHE A 210 1.62 -17.70 26.56
C PHE A 210 1.29 -16.60 27.57
N ASP A 211 2.30 -16.05 28.22
CA ASP A 211 2.18 -15.11 29.34
C ASP A 211 2.13 -13.63 28.92
N GLY A 212 2.11 -13.36 27.61
CA GLY A 212 2.12 -11.99 27.08
C GLY A 212 3.49 -11.33 27.17
N SER A 213 4.58 -12.11 27.24
CA SER A 213 5.96 -11.63 27.15
C SER A 213 6.31 -11.12 25.73
N TRP A 214 5.64 -10.04 25.31
CA TRP A 214 5.99 -9.27 24.13
C TRP A 214 7.36 -8.63 24.38
N GLY A 215 8.38 -8.99 23.61
CA GLY A 215 9.76 -8.52 23.83
C GLY A 215 9.85 -6.99 23.96
N GLN A 216 10.61 -6.52 24.97
CA GLN A 216 10.84 -5.12 25.37
C GLN A 216 9.63 -4.18 25.29
N ASN A 217 9.15 -3.80 26.48
CA ASN A 217 8.09 -2.85 26.77
C ASN A 217 8.27 -1.52 25.99
N LYS A 218 7.52 -1.31 24.92
CA LYS A 218 7.58 -0.06 24.14
C LYS A 218 6.61 0.96 24.71
N LEU A 219 7.17 2.13 25.00
CA LEU A 219 6.41 3.32 25.37
C LEU A 219 5.35 3.59 24.30
N ILE A 220 4.11 3.84 24.72
CA ILE A 220 3.06 4.37 23.84
C ILE A 220 3.54 5.75 23.40
N ASP A 221 4.11 5.84 22.19
CA ASP A 221 4.39 7.13 21.62
C ASP A 221 3.09 7.73 21.07
N HIS A 222 2.52 8.67 21.82
CA HIS A 222 1.34 9.43 21.41
C HIS A 222 1.60 10.36 20.20
N GLN A 223 2.85 10.50 19.75
CA GLN A 223 3.23 11.29 18.57
C GLN A 223 3.08 10.52 17.25
N HIS A 224 2.89 9.21 17.31
CA HIS A 224 2.69 8.37 16.13
C HIS A 224 1.19 8.14 15.86
N PRO A 225 0.66 8.46 14.67
CA PRO A 225 -0.76 8.34 14.39
C PRO A 225 -1.19 6.87 14.32
N ARG A 226 -2.42 6.60 14.75
CA ARG A 226 -3.02 5.27 14.66
C ARG A 226 -3.06 4.77 13.22
N LEU A 227 -2.85 3.47 13.04
CA LEU A 227 -3.05 2.76 11.78
C LEU A 227 -4.48 3.00 11.27
N GLU A 228 -4.62 3.60 10.10
CA GLU A 228 -5.91 3.87 9.49
C GLU A 228 -6.31 2.70 8.57
N ILE A 229 -7.28 1.92 9.05
CA ILE A 229 -7.82 0.77 8.33
C ILE A 229 -8.79 1.28 7.27
N ASN A 230 -8.61 0.84 6.01
CA ASN A 230 -9.56 1.18 4.95
C ASN A 230 -10.87 0.40 5.16
N SER A 231 -11.95 1.12 5.45
CA SER A 231 -13.28 0.56 5.75
C SER A 231 -13.86 -0.25 4.59
N ASP A 232 -13.58 0.15 3.35
CA ASP A 232 -14.11 -0.52 2.15
C ASP A 232 -13.37 -1.84 1.92
N VAL A 233 -12.04 -1.86 2.12
CA VAL A 233 -11.24 -3.09 2.08
C VAL A 233 -11.69 -4.05 3.18
N LEU A 234 -11.93 -3.55 4.40
CA LEU A 234 -12.45 -4.38 5.48
C LEU A 234 -13.84 -4.94 5.14
N SER A 235 -14.75 -4.11 4.64
CA SER A 235 -16.10 -4.52 4.24
C SER A 235 -16.07 -5.59 3.14
N LEU A 236 -15.20 -5.42 2.14
CA LEU A 236 -14.94 -6.43 1.12
C LEU A 236 -14.49 -7.75 1.74
N LEU A 237 -13.49 -7.73 2.62
CA LEU A 237 -12.97 -8.94 3.27
C LEU A 237 -14.03 -9.64 4.12
N LEU A 238 -14.81 -8.88 4.89
CA LEU A 238 -15.89 -9.40 5.71
C LEU A 238 -17.01 -10.04 4.89
N SER A 239 -17.28 -9.55 3.68
CA SER A 239 -18.26 -10.17 2.77
C SER A 239 -17.89 -11.60 2.36
N HIS A 240 -16.61 -11.99 2.50
CA HIS A 240 -16.11 -13.33 2.20
C HIS A 240 -16.02 -14.26 3.42
N VAL A 241 -16.33 -13.78 4.63
CA VAL A 241 -16.21 -14.58 5.88
C VAL A 241 -17.28 -15.66 5.99
N GLU A 242 -18.51 -15.40 5.53
CA GLU A 242 -19.64 -16.34 5.69
C GLU A 242 -19.41 -17.68 4.98
N ALA A 243 -18.62 -17.69 3.91
CA ALA A 243 -18.29 -18.90 3.16
C ALA A 243 -17.11 -19.70 3.76
N SER A 244 -16.58 -19.28 4.91
CA SER A 244 -15.43 -19.92 5.55
C SER A 244 -15.81 -21.10 6.45
N GLY A 245 -14.96 -22.12 6.48
CA GLY A 245 -15.13 -23.27 7.39
C GLY A 245 -14.99 -22.92 8.88
N CYS A 246 -14.22 -21.88 9.22
CA CYS A 246 -14.12 -21.34 10.57
C CYS A 246 -14.34 -19.82 10.53
N ARG A 247 -15.61 -19.40 10.71
CA ARG A 247 -16.00 -17.98 10.63
C ARG A 247 -15.24 -17.08 11.59
N GLU A 248 -14.88 -17.58 12.76
CA GLU A 248 -14.14 -16.82 13.76
C GLU A 248 -12.71 -16.48 13.28
N MET A 249 -11.93 -17.48 12.89
CA MET A 249 -10.56 -17.27 12.40
C MET A 249 -10.54 -16.46 11.10
N ALA A 250 -11.54 -16.67 10.23
CA ALA A 250 -11.73 -15.87 9.03
C ALA A 250 -12.02 -14.39 9.35
N GLY A 251 -12.85 -14.13 10.35
CA GLY A 251 -13.12 -12.78 10.85
C GLY A 251 -11.87 -12.10 11.40
N TRP A 252 -11.07 -12.82 12.20
CA TRP A 252 -9.78 -12.30 12.69
C TRP A 252 -8.84 -11.99 11.53
N LEU A 253 -8.67 -12.92 10.58
CA LEU A 253 -7.79 -12.74 9.44
C LEU A 253 -8.24 -11.59 8.54
N ALA A 254 -9.55 -11.39 8.34
CA ALA A 254 -10.09 -10.27 7.55
C ALA A 254 -9.70 -8.91 8.15
N HIS A 255 -9.86 -8.72 9.46
CA HIS A 255 -9.45 -7.49 10.13
C HIS A 255 -7.95 -7.26 10.03
N ILE A 256 -7.16 -8.31 10.27
CA ILE A 256 -5.70 -8.25 10.18
C ILE A 256 -5.27 -7.91 8.76
N ILE A 257 -5.81 -8.57 7.71
CA ILE A 257 -5.48 -8.25 6.32
C ILE A 257 -5.79 -6.78 6.01
N ALA A 258 -6.95 -6.27 6.43
CA ALA A 258 -7.32 -4.86 6.20
C ALA A 258 -6.32 -3.90 6.86
N ALA A 259 -5.95 -4.17 8.11
CA ALA A 259 -4.97 -3.38 8.85
C ALA A 259 -3.58 -3.43 8.20
N ARG A 260 -3.09 -4.62 7.85
CA ARG A 260 -1.77 -4.81 7.24
C ARG A 260 -1.71 -4.30 5.80
N ALA A 261 -2.83 -4.28 5.08
CA ALA A 261 -2.91 -3.70 3.73
C ALA A 261 -2.68 -2.19 3.70
N ALA A 262 -2.91 -1.49 4.81
CA ALA A 262 -2.67 -0.04 4.94
C ALA A 262 -1.17 0.31 5.07
N GLN A 263 -0.33 -0.65 5.44
CA GLN A 263 1.13 -0.48 5.54
C GLN A 263 1.80 -0.40 4.16
N PRO A 264 2.93 0.30 4.00
CA PRO A 264 3.69 0.28 2.74
C PRO A 264 4.23 -1.12 2.40
N GLY A 265 4.65 -1.31 1.15
CA GLY A 265 5.24 -2.57 0.68
C GLY A 265 4.26 -3.73 0.45
N HIS A 266 4.81 -4.95 0.42
CA HIS A 266 4.08 -6.19 0.15
C HIS A 266 3.29 -6.68 1.38
N LEU A 267 2.04 -7.10 1.16
CA LEU A 267 1.15 -7.53 2.23
C LEU A 267 1.67 -8.74 3.03
N TRP A 268 2.33 -9.70 2.38
CA TRP A 268 2.87 -10.88 3.07
C TRP A 268 4.01 -10.50 4.04
N ILE A 269 4.88 -9.56 3.64
CA ILE A 269 5.93 -8.98 4.49
C ILE A 269 5.31 -8.21 5.66
N ALA A 270 4.29 -7.40 5.38
CA ALA A 270 3.54 -6.70 6.41
C ALA A 270 2.89 -7.68 7.40
N MET A 271 2.49 -8.87 6.96
CA MET A 271 1.94 -9.92 7.82
C MET A 271 3.02 -10.78 8.52
N GLY A 272 4.31 -10.48 8.36
CA GLY A 272 5.38 -11.26 8.99
C GLY A 272 5.53 -12.67 8.44
N LEU A 273 4.97 -12.95 7.27
CA LEU A 273 5.07 -14.24 6.63
C LEU A 273 6.47 -14.41 6.05
N PHE A 274 6.94 -15.65 5.96
CA PHE A 274 8.27 -15.98 5.45
C PHE A 274 8.31 -15.89 3.93
N GLU A 275 7.22 -16.30 3.29
CA GLU A 275 7.13 -16.39 1.84
C GLU A 275 5.74 -15.97 1.35
N ARG A 276 5.68 -15.45 0.13
CA ARG A 276 4.42 -15.02 -0.51
C ARG A 276 3.36 -16.13 -0.59
N PRO A 277 3.67 -17.40 -0.93
CA PRO A 277 2.66 -18.45 -1.01
C PRO A 277 1.90 -18.69 0.31
N GLN A 278 2.51 -18.39 1.47
CA GLN A 278 1.85 -18.55 2.77
C GLN A 278 0.63 -17.64 2.92
N LEU A 279 0.68 -16.42 2.36
CA LEU A 279 -0.47 -15.51 2.35
C LEU A 279 -1.61 -16.09 1.50
N THR A 280 -1.29 -16.58 0.31
CA THR A 280 -2.27 -17.21 -0.57
C THR A 280 -2.88 -18.45 0.07
N ALA A 281 -2.08 -19.27 0.75
CA ALA A 281 -2.56 -20.44 1.47
C ALA A 281 -3.51 -20.06 2.62
N ALA A 282 -3.17 -19.03 3.40
CA ALA A 282 -4.01 -18.50 4.47
C ALA A 282 -5.35 -17.99 3.93
N ILE A 283 -5.34 -17.19 2.86
CA ILE A 283 -6.56 -16.67 2.23
C ILE A 283 -7.39 -17.81 1.61
N ARG A 284 -6.77 -18.78 0.94
CA ARG A 284 -7.49 -19.92 0.36
C ARG A 284 -8.16 -20.80 1.41
N ARG A 285 -7.58 -20.90 2.61
CA ARG A 285 -8.13 -21.65 3.73
C ARG A 285 -9.25 -20.91 4.47
N HIS A 286 -9.06 -19.62 4.75
CA HIS A 286 -9.95 -18.85 5.63
C HIS A 286 -10.93 -17.94 4.89
N LEU A 287 -10.66 -17.56 3.64
CA LEU A 287 -11.51 -16.72 2.80
C LEU A 287 -11.62 -17.35 1.39
N PRO A 288 -12.17 -18.57 1.27
CA PRO A 288 -12.09 -19.38 0.04
C PRO A 288 -12.78 -18.72 -1.16
N THR A 289 -13.87 -17.99 -0.96
CA THR A 289 -14.56 -17.26 -2.04
C THR A 289 -13.74 -16.07 -2.55
N LEU A 290 -12.98 -15.40 -1.68
CA LEU A 290 -12.01 -14.37 -2.08
C LEU A 290 -10.86 -14.99 -2.90
N ALA A 291 -10.38 -16.16 -2.47
CA ALA A 291 -9.39 -16.94 -3.20
C ALA A 291 -9.86 -17.33 -4.60
N GLN A 292 -11.10 -17.76 -4.72
CA GLN A 292 -11.72 -18.11 -6.00
C GLN A 292 -11.93 -16.87 -6.89
N ALA A 293 -12.31 -15.73 -6.30
CA ALA A 293 -12.51 -14.49 -7.05
C ALA A 293 -11.19 -13.91 -7.59
N ASN A 294 -10.05 -14.20 -6.94
CA ASN A 294 -8.70 -13.89 -7.44
C ASN A 294 -8.06 -15.10 -8.19
N ASN A 295 -8.82 -15.73 -9.08
CA ASN A 295 -8.39 -16.94 -9.81
C ASN A 295 -7.19 -16.75 -10.75
N GLN A 296 -6.91 -15.53 -11.18
CA GLN A 296 -5.74 -15.19 -12.02
C GLN A 296 -4.47 -14.95 -11.20
N GLY A 297 -4.52 -15.01 -9.87
CA GLY A 297 -3.34 -14.92 -9.02
C GLY A 297 -2.75 -13.50 -8.91
N MET A 298 -3.59 -12.46 -9.00
CA MET A 298 -3.15 -11.08 -8.78
C MET A 298 -2.56 -10.92 -7.38
N ARG A 299 -1.51 -10.10 -7.23
CA ARG A 299 -0.96 -9.74 -5.91
C ARG A 299 -2.09 -9.24 -4.99
N TRP A 300 -2.24 -9.87 -3.83
CA TRP A 300 -3.40 -9.69 -2.93
C TRP A 300 -3.76 -8.23 -2.65
N LYS A 301 -2.77 -7.41 -2.32
CA LYS A 301 -2.99 -5.99 -2.07
C LYS A 301 -3.56 -5.27 -3.30
N ARG A 302 -3.00 -5.49 -4.50
CA ARG A 302 -3.52 -4.94 -5.76
C ARG A 302 -4.96 -5.41 -6.02
N TYR A 303 -5.22 -6.70 -5.81
CA TYR A 303 -6.55 -7.27 -5.98
C TYR A 303 -7.59 -6.58 -5.09
N LEU A 304 -7.32 -6.44 -3.78
CA LEU A 304 -8.24 -5.82 -2.83
C LEU A 304 -8.55 -4.36 -3.19
N PHE A 305 -7.53 -3.56 -3.51
CA PHE A 305 -7.74 -2.16 -3.88
C PHE A 305 -8.41 -2.00 -5.24
N LYS A 306 -8.17 -2.90 -6.20
CA LYS A 306 -8.90 -2.93 -7.47
C LYS A 306 -10.39 -3.16 -7.24
N GLN A 307 -10.75 -4.16 -6.43
CA GLN A 307 -12.15 -4.47 -6.12
C GLN A 307 -12.87 -3.29 -5.46
N VAL A 308 -12.24 -2.66 -4.46
CA VAL A 308 -12.80 -1.46 -3.82
C VAL A 308 -12.95 -0.30 -4.80
N CYS A 309 -11.96 -0.06 -5.66
CA CYS A 309 -12.02 1.00 -6.66
C CYS A 309 -13.17 0.77 -7.64
N GLU A 310 -13.33 -0.45 -8.16
CA GLU A 310 -14.41 -0.84 -9.07
C GLU A 310 -15.78 -0.72 -8.42
N ALA A 311 -15.93 -1.16 -7.16
CA ALA A 311 -17.18 -1.03 -6.40
C ALA A 311 -17.59 0.44 -6.19
N ASN A 312 -16.62 1.34 -6.05
CA ASN A 312 -16.83 2.78 -5.90
C ASN A 312 -16.92 3.54 -7.24
N GLY A 313 -17.07 2.84 -8.38
CA GLY A 313 -17.18 3.43 -9.71
C GLY A 313 -15.89 4.02 -10.27
N GLY A 314 -14.76 3.75 -9.62
CA GLY A 314 -13.44 4.14 -10.07
C GLY A 314 -12.80 3.12 -11.02
N LEU A 315 -11.81 3.57 -11.78
CA LEU A 315 -10.99 2.73 -12.65
C LEU A 315 -9.55 2.74 -12.15
N LEU A 316 -9.15 1.66 -11.48
CA LEU A 316 -7.73 1.43 -11.13
C LEU A 316 -6.93 0.95 -12.36
N CYS A 317 -7.59 0.29 -13.31
CA CYS A 317 -6.99 -0.24 -14.52
C CYS A 317 -7.66 0.40 -15.75
N LYS A 318 -6.87 0.84 -16.73
CA LYS A 318 -7.36 1.38 -18.02
C LYS A 318 -7.29 0.37 -19.17
N SER A 319 -6.63 -0.77 -18.98
CA SER A 319 -6.47 -1.76 -20.04
C SER A 319 -7.66 -2.71 -20.09
N PRO A 320 -8.36 -2.83 -21.24
CA PRO A 320 -9.47 -3.78 -21.39
C PRO A 320 -8.98 -5.25 -21.38
N ASN A 321 -7.70 -5.48 -21.70
CA ASN A 321 -7.03 -6.77 -21.56
C ASN A 321 -5.84 -6.65 -20.61
N CYS A 322 -5.79 -7.51 -19.59
CA CYS A 322 -4.68 -7.52 -18.63
C CYS A 322 -3.37 -8.00 -19.29
N GLN A 323 -3.43 -8.94 -20.23
CA GLN A 323 -2.23 -9.51 -20.87
C GLN A 323 -1.45 -8.49 -21.72
N ASP A 324 -2.17 -7.50 -22.27
CA ASP A 324 -1.60 -6.42 -23.07
C ASP A 324 -1.26 -5.18 -22.21
N CYS A 325 -1.47 -5.26 -20.89
CA CYS A 325 -1.18 -4.17 -19.98
C CYS A 325 0.31 -4.10 -19.67
N SER A 326 0.92 -2.93 -19.87
CA SER A 326 2.32 -2.67 -19.51
C SER A 326 2.63 -2.84 -18.01
N GLU A 327 1.61 -2.94 -17.16
CA GLU A 327 1.73 -3.23 -15.72
C GLU A 327 1.37 -4.68 -15.34
N TYR A 328 1.25 -5.60 -16.30
CA TYR A 328 0.87 -6.99 -16.04
C TYR A 328 1.77 -7.66 -14.99
N GLU A 329 3.10 -7.54 -15.13
CA GLU A 329 4.05 -8.16 -14.19
C GLU A 329 3.90 -7.63 -12.75
N LEU A 330 3.51 -6.36 -12.59
CA LEU A 330 3.25 -5.78 -11.27
C LEU A 330 1.97 -6.34 -10.63
N CYS A 331 0.96 -6.67 -11.44
CA CYS A 331 -0.23 -7.36 -10.99
C CYS A 331 0.01 -8.85 -10.73
N PHE A 332 0.81 -9.51 -11.58
CA PHE A 332 0.82 -10.97 -11.74
C PHE A 332 2.21 -11.61 -11.58
N ALA A 333 3.15 -10.96 -10.91
CA ALA A 333 4.51 -11.51 -10.72
C ALA A 333 4.49 -12.98 -10.25
N PRO A 334 5.45 -13.80 -10.69
CA PRO A 334 5.58 -15.20 -10.27
C PRO A 334 5.58 -15.33 -8.75
N GLN A 335 5.09 -16.46 -8.25
CA GLN A 335 5.29 -16.82 -6.85
C GLN A 335 6.78 -17.17 -6.68
N GLU A 336 7.63 -16.16 -6.52
CA GLU A 336 9.02 -16.37 -6.16
C GLU A 336 9.07 -17.10 -4.82
N SER A 337 9.92 -18.13 -4.80
CA SER A 337 10.21 -19.03 -3.68
C SER A 337 11.04 -18.31 -2.63
#